data_AF-A0A830HN61-F1
#
_entry.id   AF-A0A830HN61-F1
#
_cell.length_a   1.000
_cell.length_b   1.000
_cell.length_c   1.000
_cell.angle_alpha   90.00
_cell.angle_beta   90.00
_cell.angle_gamma   90.00
#
_symmetry.space_group_name_H-M   'P 1'
#
loop_
_entity.id
_entity.type
_entity.pdbx_description
1 polymer ?
#
loop_
_entity_poly.entity_id
_entity_poly.type
_entity_poly.pdbx_seq_one_letter_code
_entity_poly.pdbx_strand_id
1 'polypeptide(L)'
;MSTGKDVSLVMELCHSSPLGHVVLHEVLRTTVANPDAWPALFPAEERSDGDDDDARHCQQPWNRAISLLRTMSHVSQLARSVATADALWKPAVHRLFEEKAFVCTEALKLKEEGKWRKAYFAACRRVREPRLTQGELCSINFHKRMKKCAGDAWLLRDPYWVTHGARCATMRFLDDGHAETSGEQVSEAAVPTNDEGANERADTAVDNGAPTTLAQLHPPPGAVSTRRKWRFSETGGGRGGPLGAFVRLSDGVREFPTFVVSFHRDTWSPYLESCWAVAASWQLKPEGEDSCMDDANLAISVDAQKAEALAYNCGLPMPEVRSPLEMKNAIAEILEKRDEDQRRLLHAMGIQDEEDDEDNRETTAVEEHDVATTSAGASATPTNSTTTNFDAIIQANRDFLSSFDSRWNAVKRRFDRAINRSIATIALGMTGDVDHAEALLTGSQARRSGGGADERRFEEDEEEQ
;
A
#
# COMPACT_ATOMS: atom_id res chain seq x y z
N MET A 1 -35.73 10.29 -7.26
CA MET A 1 -34.46 9.79 -7.83
C MET A 1 -33.81 8.98 -6.73
N SER A 2 -33.78 7.66 -6.83
CA SER A 2 -33.40 6.81 -5.69
C SER A 2 -32.42 5.68 -6.02
N THR A 3 -31.82 5.59 -7.21
CA THR A 3 -30.77 4.60 -7.50
C THR A 3 -29.78 5.09 -8.55
N GLY A 4 -28.56 4.52 -8.61
CA GLY A 4 -27.55 4.79 -9.65
C GLY A 4 -28.03 4.56 -11.11
N LYS A 5 -29.17 3.88 -11.31
CA LYS A 5 -29.84 3.77 -12.61
C LYS A 5 -30.38 5.12 -13.13
N ASP A 6 -30.71 6.04 -12.23
CA ASP A 6 -31.24 7.36 -12.60
C ASP A 6 -30.17 8.25 -13.25
N VAL A 7 -28.90 8.13 -12.84
CA VAL A 7 -27.79 8.90 -13.43
C VAL A 7 -27.52 8.46 -14.87
N SER A 8 -27.56 7.15 -15.14
CA SER A 8 -27.41 6.63 -16.49
C SER A 8 -28.56 7.09 -17.40
N LEU A 9 -29.80 7.12 -16.87
CA LEU A 9 -30.98 7.60 -17.59
C LEU A 9 -30.93 9.11 -17.87
N VAL A 10 -30.49 9.91 -16.88
CA VAL A 10 -30.29 11.37 -17.07
C VAL A 10 -29.20 11.62 -18.11
N MET A 11 -28.11 10.86 -18.09
CA MET A 11 -27.06 10.96 -19.12
C MET A 11 -27.60 10.56 -20.49
N GLU A 12 -28.39 9.50 -20.60
CA GLU A 12 -29.02 9.07 -21.85
C GLU A 12 -29.97 10.14 -22.40
N LEU A 13 -30.79 10.75 -21.53
CA LEU A 13 -31.70 11.86 -21.86
C LEU A 13 -30.95 13.13 -22.27
N CYS A 14 -29.83 13.46 -21.61
CA CYS A 14 -28.96 14.57 -21.99
C CYS A 14 -28.32 14.39 -23.38
N HIS A 15 -28.02 13.15 -23.77
CA HIS A 15 -27.42 12.85 -25.07
C HIS A 15 -28.44 12.78 -26.22
N SER A 16 -29.73 12.63 -25.93
CA SER A 16 -30.76 12.31 -26.92
C SER A 16 -31.87 13.36 -27.06
N SER A 17 -31.91 14.41 -26.23
CA SER A 17 -32.99 15.40 -26.25
C SER A 17 -32.57 16.81 -25.80
N PRO A 18 -33.08 17.89 -26.44
CA PRO A 18 -32.97 19.28 -25.96
C PRO A 18 -33.51 19.48 -24.54
N LEU A 19 -34.52 18.70 -24.14
CA LEU A 19 -35.04 18.71 -22.76
C LEU A 19 -34.01 18.22 -21.75
N GLY A 20 -33.13 17.28 -22.14
CA GLY A 20 -32.04 16.81 -21.30
C GLY A 20 -31.06 17.94 -20.95
N HIS A 21 -30.76 18.83 -21.89
CA HIS A 21 -29.95 20.03 -21.63
C HIS A 21 -30.62 21.00 -20.64
N VAL A 22 -31.94 21.18 -20.71
CA VAL A 22 -32.69 22.04 -19.78
C VAL A 22 -32.70 21.45 -18.38
N VAL A 23 -32.93 20.13 -18.26
CA VAL A 23 -32.87 19.42 -16.97
C VAL A 23 -31.47 19.50 -16.39
N LEU A 24 -30.42 19.29 -17.20
CA LEU A 24 -29.04 19.42 -16.76
C LEU A 24 -28.72 20.84 -16.29
N HIS A 25 -29.18 21.84 -17.03
CA HIS A 25 -29.00 23.24 -16.68
C HIS A 25 -29.71 23.59 -15.37
N GLU A 26 -30.94 23.11 -15.16
CA GLU A 26 -31.69 23.38 -13.94
C GLU A 26 -31.10 22.64 -12.74
N VAL A 27 -30.67 21.38 -12.91
CA VAL A 27 -29.94 20.62 -11.90
C VAL A 27 -28.64 21.32 -11.54
N LEU A 28 -27.83 21.74 -12.52
CA LEU A 28 -26.59 22.50 -12.29
C LEU A 28 -26.88 23.84 -11.60
N ARG A 29 -27.94 24.54 -12.00
CA ARG A 29 -28.34 25.82 -11.40
C ARG A 29 -28.77 25.65 -9.94
N THR A 30 -29.60 24.66 -9.63
CA THR A 30 -30.02 24.39 -8.24
C THR A 30 -28.86 23.89 -7.39
N THR A 31 -28.01 23.03 -7.93
CA THR A 31 -26.85 22.47 -7.22
C THR A 31 -25.73 23.48 -6.97
N VAL A 32 -25.50 24.42 -7.90
CA VAL A 32 -24.57 25.54 -7.70
C VAL A 32 -25.14 26.56 -6.72
N ALA A 33 -26.46 26.81 -6.76
CA ALA A 33 -27.12 27.73 -5.85
C ALA A 33 -27.21 27.20 -4.40
N ASN A 34 -27.22 25.88 -4.21
CA ASN A 34 -27.27 25.25 -2.90
C ASN A 34 -26.32 24.03 -2.80
N PRO A 35 -25.03 24.26 -2.52
CA PRO A 35 -24.04 23.19 -2.36
C PRO A 35 -24.39 22.20 -1.24
N ASP A 36 -25.13 22.66 -0.21
CA ASP A 36 -25.54 21.82 0.91
C ASP A 36 -26.62 20.78 0.52
N ALA A 37 -27.25 20.94 -0.65
CA ALA A 37 -28.19 19.96 -1.20
C ALA A 37 -27.51 18.74 -1.85
N TRP A 38 -26.20 18.78 -2.10
CA TRP A 38 -25.47 17.70 -2.78
C TRP A 38 -25.57 16.33 -2.08
N PRO A 39 -25.38 16.23 -0.75
CA PRO A 39 -25.52 14.95 -0.05
C PRO A 39 -26.94 14.38 -0.15
N ALA A 40 -27.97 15.24 -0.22
CA ALA A 40 -29.36 14.81 -0.35
C ALA A 40 -29.70 14.31 -1.76
N LEU A 41 -28.97 14.78 -2.79
CA LEU A 41 -29.13 14.31 -4.17
C LEU A 41 -28.45 12.96 -4.43
N PHE A 42 -27.48 12.60 -3.60
CA PHE A 42 -26.75 11.33 -3.65
C PHE A 42 -26.79 10.66 -2.28
N PRO A 43 -27.96 10.19 -1.81
CA PRO A 43 -28.08 9.55 -0.51
C PRO A 43 -27.12 8.36 -0.44
N ALA A 44 -26.53 8.16 0.74
CA ALA A 44 -25.74 6.95 1.00
C ALA A 44 -26.64 5.74 0.77
N GLU A 45 -26.20 4.78 -0.07
CA GLU A 45 -26.89 3.50 -0.17
C GLU A 45 -26.85 2.81 1.19
N GLU A 46 -28.01 2.35 1.66
CA GLU A 46 -28.11 1.55 2.87
C GLU A 46 -27.19 0.32 2.71
N ARG A 47 -26.36 0.08 3.72
CA ARG A 47 -25.39 -1.03 3.75
C ARG A 47 -26.11 -2.35 3.46
N SER A 48 -25.63 -3.09 2.46
CA SER A 48 -25.90 -4.52 2.35
C SER A 48 -24.82 -5.24 3.13
N ASP A 49 -25.20 -5.97 4.18
CA ASP A 49 -24.30 -6.61 5.16
C ASP A 49 -23.52 -7.83 4.58
N GLY A 50 -23.16 -7.84 3.30
CA GLY A 50 -22.75 -9.08 2.60
C GLY A 50 -21.39 -9.12 1.90
N ASP A 51 -20.79 -7.98 1.52
CA ASP A 51 -19.58 -7.98 0.67
C ASP A 51 -18.41 -7.22 1.33
N ASP A 52 -17.45 -7.97 1.87
CA ASP A 52 -16.25 -7.46 2.56
C ASP A 52 -15.24 -6.74 1.64
N ASP A 53 -15.41 -6.82 0.31
CA ASP A 53 -14.48 -6.22 -0.66
C ASP A 53 -14.77 -4.72 -0.94
N ASP A 54 -15.84 -4.16 -0.36
CA ASP A 54 -16.36 -2.82 -0.68
C ASP A 54 -16.05 -1.74 0.36
N ALA A 55 -15.00 -1.94 1.14
CA ALA A 55 -14.56 -0.95 2.13
C ALA A 55 -14.21 0.44 1.53
N ARG A 56 -14.20 0.63 0.18
CA ARG A 56 -14.03 1.93 -0.53
C ARG A 56 -15.16 2.95 -0.28
N HIS A 57 -16.13 2.60 0.56
CA HIS A 57 -17.45 3.23 0.62
C HIS A 57 -17.59 4.39 1.64
N CYS A 58 -16.57 4.79 2.40
CA CYS A 58 -16.67 5.94 3.32
C CYS A 58 -16.67 7.34 2.63
N GLN A 59 -16.71 7.43 1.30
CA GLN A 59 -16.69 8.70 0.55
C GLN A 59 -17.86 8.85 -0.46
N GLN A 60 -18.93 8.06 -0.30
CA GLN A 60 -19.94 7.77 -1.34
C GLN A 60 -20.59 8.99 -2.02
N PRO A 61 -21.13 10.02 -1.32
CA PRO A 61 -21.91 11.04 -2.00
C PRO A 61 -21.04 11.96 -2.87
N TRP A 62 -19.95 12.47 -2.29
CA TRP A 62 -19.07 13.41 -2.97
C TRP A 62 -18.24 12.76 -4.07
N ASN A 63 -17.75 11.54 -3.88
CA ASN A 63 -17.01 10.85 -4.93
C ASN A 63 -17.90 10.51 -6.13
N ARG A 64 -19.15 10.09 -5.89
CA ARG A 64 -20.14 9.86 -6.95
C ARG A 64 -20.41 11.16 -7.71
N ALA A 65 -20.65 12.25 -6.97
CA ALA A 65 -20.94 13.54 -7.57
C ALA A 65 -19.74 14.11 -8.35
N ILE A 66 -18.50 13.95 -7.86
CA ILE A 66 -17.27 14.32 -8.57
C ILE A 66 -17.05 13.45 -9.81
N SER A 67 -17.31 12.15 -9.72
CA SER A 67 -17.25 11.23 -10.86
C SER A 67 -18.26 11.61 -11.95
N LEU A 68 -19.48 11.98 -11.54
CA LEU A 68 -20.51 12.49 -12.44
C LEU A 68 -20.08 13.81 -13.08
N LEU A 69 -19.58 14.78 -12.31
CA LEU A 69 -19.06 16.04 -12.83
C LEU A 69 -17.94 15.83 -13.85
N ARG A 70 -17.00 14.91 -13.56
CA ARG A 70 -15.95 14.53 -14.51
C ARG A 70 -16.55 13.98 -15.79
N THR A 71 -17.47 13.03 -15.70
CA THR A 71 -18.12 12.43 -16.86
C THR A 71 -18.88 13.48 -17.68
N MET A 72 -19.63 14.36 -17.03
CA MET A 72 -20.36 15.45 -17.67
C MET A 72 -19.44 16.50 -18.31
N SER A 73 -18.26 16.75 -17.72
CA SER A 73 -17.27 17.69 -18.26
C SER A 73 -16.67 17.25 -19.60
N HIS A 74 -16.78 15.96 -19.95
CA HIS A 74 -16.42 15.44 -21.26
C HIS A 74 -17.51 15.69 -22.32
N VAL A 75 -18.76 15.85 -21.90
CA VAL A 75 -19.93 15.96 -22.80
C VAL A 75 -20.38 17.42 -22.97
N SER A 76 -20.13 18.30 -21.99
CA SER A 76 -20.59 19.69 -22.01
C SER A 76 -19.54 20.66 -21.51
N GLN A 77 -19.29 21.72 -22.30
CA GLN A 77 -18.41 22.84 -21.91
C GLN A 77 -18.92 23.59 -20.68
N LEU A 78 -20.25 23.74 -20.55
CA LEU A 78 -20.86 24.35 -19.37
C LEU A 78 -20.61 23.48 -18.13
N ALA A 79 -20.84 22.17 -18.23
CA ALA A 79 -20.56 21.25 -17.13
C ALA A 79 -19.08 21.25 -16.74
N ARG A 80 -18.17 21.36 -17.73
CA ARG A 80 -16.75 21.54 -17.48
C ARG A 80 -16.46 22.83 -16.71
N SER A 81 -17.00 23.96 -17.15
CA SER A 81 -16.83 25.25 -16.48
C SER A 81 -17.34 25.23 -15.04
N VAL A 82 -18.44 24.55 -14.76
CA VAL A 82 -18.97 24.38 -13.40
C VAL A 82 -18.09 23.43 -12.59
N ALA A 83 -17.67 22.30 -13.16
CA ALA A 83 -16.80 21.33 -12.50
C ALA A 83 -15.40 21.88 -12.19
N THR A 84 -14.94 22.91 -12.89
CA THR A 84 -13.68 23.60 -12.60
C THR A 84 -13.83 24.82 -11.69
N ALA A 85 -15.05 25.28 -11.42
CA ALA A 85 -15.30 26.46 -10.60
C ALA A 85 -15.01 26.21 -9.11
N ASP A 86 -14.07 26.95 -8.54
CA ASP A 86 -13.65 26.84 -7.14
C ASP A 86 -14.78 27.04 -6.12
N ALA A 87 -15.80 27.82 -6.47
CA ALA A 87 -17.00 28.02 -5.65
C ALA A 87 -17.73 26.70 -5.32
N LEU A 88 -17.70 25.73 -6.24
CA LEU A 88 -18.30 24.41 -6.06
C LEU A 88 -17.49 23.54 -5.10
N TRP A 89 -16.15 23.66 -5.15
CA TRP A 89 -15.23 22.84 -4.37
C TRP A 89 -15.04 23.34 -2.94
N LYS A 90 -15.26 24.63 -2.69
CA LYS A 90 -15.08 25.24 -1.37
C LYS A 90 -15.83 24.49 -0.25
N PRO A 91 -17.15 24.24 -0.34
CA PRO A 91 -17.87 23.50 0.70
C PRO A 91 -17.37 22.06 0.87
N ALA A 92 -17.05 21.39 -0.25
CA ALA A 92 -16.54 20.02 -0.23
C ALA A 92 -15.19 19.93 0.49
N VAL A 93 -14.27 20.87 0.22
CA VAL A 93 -12.97 20.96 0.90
C VAL A 93 -13.13 21.30 2.37
N HIS A 94 -14.02 22.22 2.73
CA HIS A 94 -14.28 22.55 4.13
C HIS A 94 -14.72 21.32 4.91
N ARG A 95 -15.74 20.61 4.42
CA ARG A 95 -16.23 19.39 5.07
C ARG A 95 -15.17 18.30 5.13
N LEU A 96 -14.48 18.08 4.00
CA LEU A 96 -13.41 17.09 3.95
C LEU A 96 -12.33 17.40 5.00
N PHE A 97 -11.82 18.63 5.04
CA PHE A 97 -10.71 18.99 5.92
C PHE A 97 -11.12 19.09 7.39
N GLU A 98 -12.40 19.33 7.70
CA GLU A 98 -12.93 19.32 9.07
C GLU A 98 -13.02 17.90 9.63
N GLU A 99 -13.35 16.92 8.79
CA GLU A 99 -13.46 15.51 9.20
C GLU A 99 -12.13 14.76 9.23
N LYS A 100 -11.07 15.28 8.58
CA LYS A 100 -9.76 14.62 8.52
C LYS A 100 -8.83 15.10 9.62
N ALA A 101 -8.21 14.15 10.31
CA ALA A 101 -7.24 14.44 11.36
C ALA A 101 -5.89 14.90 10.80
N PHE A 102 -5.59 14.60 9.53
CA PHE A 102 -4.43 15.13 8.83
C PHE A 102 -4.78 15.62 7.43
N VAL A 103 -4.28 16.81 7.10
CA VAL A 103 -4.32 17.40 5.76
C VAL A 103 -2.93 17.89 5.43
N CYS A 104 -2.41 17.51 4.25
CA CYS A 104 -1.05 17.86 3.88
C CYS A 104 -0.87 19.39 3.70
N THR A 105 0.33 19.88 3.98
CA THR A 105 0.65 21.31 3.94
C THR A 105 0.39 21.93 2.57
N GLU A 106 0.64 21.19 1.49
CA GLU A 106 0.34 21.61 0.11
C GLU A 106 -1.15 21.93 -0.08
N ALA A 107 -2.03 21.04 0.39
CA ALA A 107 -3.47 21.22 0.26
C ALA A 107 -3.99 22.37 1.13
N LEU A 108 -3.43 22.56 2.33
CA LEU A 108 -3.74 23.71 3.20
C LEU A 108 -3.32 25.04 2.55
N LYS A 109 -2.12 25.10 1.97
CA LYS A 109 -1.64 26.28 1.25
C LYS A 109 -2.55 26.62 0.06
N LEU A 110 -2.93 25.62 -0.75
CA LEU A 110 -3.86 25.83 -1.88
C LEU A 110 -5.23 26.31 -1.42
N LYS A 111 -5.70 25.84 -0.25
CA LYS A 111 -6.93 26.32 0.38
C LYS A 111 -6.82 27.79 0.79
N GLU A 112 -5.72 28.21 1.40
CA GLU A 112 -5.47 29.61 1.79
C GLU A 112 -5.41 30.54 0.57
N GLU A 113 -4.87 30.06 -0.55
CA GLU A 113 -4.85 30.76 -1.85
C GLU A 113 -6.22 30.82 -2.54
N GLY A 114 -7.26 30.18 -1.99
CA GLY A 114 -8.59 30.10 -2.58
C GLY A 114 -8.71 29.14 -3.77
N LYS A 115 -7.72 28.28 -4.01
CA LYS A 115 -7.69 27.27 -5.09
C LYS A 115 -8.28 25.94 -4.59
N TRP A 116 -9.54 25.96 -4.19
CA TRP A 116 -10.25 24.85 -3.55
C TRP A 116 -10.22 23.55 -4.34
N ARG A 117 -10.40 23.59 -5.67
CA ARG A 117 -10.33 22.40 -6.52
C ARG A 117 -8.95 21.75 -6.47
N LYS A 118 -7.89 22.56 -6.61
CA LYS A 118 -6.50 22.06 -6.54
C LYS A 118 -6.21 21.51 -5.14
N ALA A 119 -6.69 22.19 -4.08
CA ALA A 119 -6.56 21.72 -2.70
C ALA A 119 -7.20 20.34 -2.46
N TYR A 120 -8.42 20.13 -2.97
CA TYR A 120 -9.11 18.85 -2.88
C TYR A 120 -8.29 17.72 -3.52
N PHE A 121 -7.85 17.91 -4.77
CA PHE A 121 -7.11 16.88 -5.48
C PHE A 121 -5.71 16.64 -4.90
N ALA A 122 -5.04 17.67 -4.39
CA ALA A 122 -3.78 17.53 -3.68
C ALA A 122 -3.94 16.65 -2.43
N ALA A 123 -5.02 16.84 -1.66
CA ALA A 123 -5.32 16.02 -0.49
C ALA A 123 -5.64 14.56 -0.88
N CYS A 124 -6.46 14.34 -1.93
CA CYS A 124 -6.73 12.99 -2.44
C CYS A 124 -5.48 12.28 -3.00
N ARG A 125 -4.61 13.02 -3.71
CA ARG A 125 -3.35 12.49 -4.25
C ARG A 125 -2.46 12.01 -3.11
N ARG A 126 -2.38 12.76 -2.01
CA ARG A 126 -1.56 12.39 -0.84
C ARG A 126 -1.93 11.00 -0.28
N VAL A 127 -3.22 10.67 -0.23
CA VAL A 127 -3.67 9.34 0.24
C VAL A 127 -3.24 8.22 -0.71
N ARG A 128 -3.09 8.51 -2.01
CA ARG A 128 -2.69 7.54 -3.04
C ARG A 128 -1.18 7.38 -3.18
N GLU A 129 -0.44 8.43 -2.87
CA GLU A 129 1.02 8.48 -2.92
C GLU A 129 1.55 8.68 -1.50
N PRO A 130 1.60 7.59 -0.70
CA PRO A 130 1.89 7.70 0.72
C PRO A 130 3.36 8.07 0.92
N ARG A 131 3.61 9.36 1.12
CA ARG A 131 4.91 9.92 1.47
C ARG A 131 4.75 11.03 2.47
N LEU A 132 5.75 11.23 3.31
CA LEU A 132 5.87 12.37 4.22
C LEU A 132 7.10 13.20 3.83
N THR A 133 6.96 14.51 3.85
CA THR A 133 8.14 15.41 3.88
C THR A 133 8.79 15.34 5.26
N GLN A 134 10.05 15.78 5.36
CA GLN A 134 10.74 15.85 6.66
C GLN A 134 9.98 16.68 7.70
N GLY A 135 9.48 17.86 7.30
CA GLY A 135 8.71 18.72 8.18
C GLY A 135 7.38 18.09 8.64
N GLU A 136 6.69 17.38 7.74
CA GLU A 136 5.49 16.60 8.12
C GLU A 136 5.85 15.48 9.11
N LEU A 137 6.92 14.72 8.87
CA LEU A 137 7.36 13.65 9.78
C LEU A 137 7.72 14.20 11.18
N CYS A 138 8.43 15.32 11.25
CA CYS A 138 8.93 15.90 12.50
C CYS A 138 7.88 16.71 13.28
N SER A 139 6.78 17.10 12.63
CA SER A 139 5.66 17.82 13.26
C SER A 139 4.65 16.89 13.93
N ILE A 140 4.74 15.59 13.70
CA ILE A 140 3.77 14.59 14.17
C ILE A 140 4.35 13.81 15.36
N ASN A 141 3.52 13.62 16.39
CA ASN A 141 3.78 12.64 17.44
C ASN A 141 3.08 11.33 17.07
N PHE A 142 3.85 10.25 16.96
CA PHE A 142 3.33 8.94 16.58
C PHE A 142 3.10 8.05 17.81
N HIS A 143 1.91 7.49 17.95
CA HIS A 143 1.56 6.51 18.96
C HIS A 143 1.93 5.12 18.43
N LYS A 144 2.95 4.52 19.04
CA LYS A 144 3.58 3.27 18.62
C LYS A 144 3.09 2.10 19.49
N ARG A 145 2.83 0.98 18.81
CA ARG A 145 2.76 -0.37 19.39
C ARG A 145 3.58 -1.36 18.57
N MET A 146 3.93 -2.48 19.18
CA MET A 146 4.48 -3.68 18.57
C MET A 146 3.33 -4.51 17.99
N LYS A 147 3.62 -5.25 16.93
CA LYS A 147 2.75 -6.28 16.36
C LYS A 147 2.97 -7.59 17.13
N LYS A 148 1.96 -8.46 17.21
CA LYS A 148 2.02 -9.78 17.87
C LYS A 148 3.19 -10.63 17.36
N CYS A 149 3.48 -10.55 16.07
CA CYS A 149 4.60 -11.25 15.44
C CYS A 149 6.00 -10.76 15.87
N ALA A 150 6.12 -9.69 16.65
CA ALA A 150 7.39 -9.27 17.24
C ALA A 150 7.90 -10.26 18.30
N GLY A 151 7.00 -11.05 18.90
CA GLY A 151 7.32 -12.03 19.94
C GLY A 151 7.14 -11.50 21.37
N ASP A 152 6.90 -12.42 22.30
CA ASP A 152 6.44 -12.12 23.67
C ASP A 152 7.35 -11.16 24.42
N ALA A 153 8.67 -11.28 24.27
CA ALA A 153 9.64 -10.40 24.93
C ALA A 153 9.44 -8.92 24.58
N TRP A 154 8.98 -8.62 23.35
CA TRP A 154 8.66 -7.26 22.92
C TRP A 154 7.28 -6.82 23.42
N LEU A 155 6.29 -7.72 23.38
CA LEU A 155 4.92 -7.44 23.81
C LEU A 155 4.85 -7.15 25.32
N LEU A 156 5.58 -7.91 26.13
CA LEU A 156 5.65 -7.75 27.58
C LEU A 156 6.19 -6.37 28.02
N ARG A 157 6.95 -5.70 27.14
CA ARG A 157 7.55 -4.38 27.40
C ARG A 157 6.81 -3.24 26.72
N ASP A 158 5.78 -3.54 25.93
CA ASP A 158 5.03 -2.56 25.18
C ASP A 158 3.84 -2.05 26.00
N PRO A 159 3.78 -0.74 26.31
CA PRO A 159 2.65 -0.15 27.03
C PRO A 159 1.28 -0.49 26.41
N TYR A 160 1.20 -0.63 25.09
CA TYR A 160 -0.06 -0.98 24.42
C TYR A 160 -0.58 -2.33 24.88
N TRP A 161 0.26 -3.37 24.85
CA TRP A 161 -0.15 -4.72 25.22
C TRP A 161 -0.34 -4.86 26.73
N VAL A 162 0.52 -4.23 27.53
CA VAL A 162 0.45 -4.27 29.00
C VAL A 162 -0.81 -3.56 29.53
N THR A 163 -1.23 -2.47 28.89
CA THR A 163 -2.39 -1.67 29.33
C THR A 163 -3.67 -1.97 28.56
N HIS A 164 -3.69 -3.05 27.75
CA HIS A 164 -4.82 -3.41 26.90
C HIS A 164 -5.31 -2.26 26.00
N GLY A 165 -4.37 -1.54 25.39
CA GLY A 165 -4.62 -0.45 24.47
C GLY A 165 -4.89 0.92 25.11
N ALA A 166 -4.92 1.01 26.45
CA ALA A 166 -5.18 2.28 27.13
C ALA A 166 -4.05 3.31 26.94
N ARG A 167 -2.81 2.86 26.69
CA ARG A 167 -1.64 3.73 26.47
C ARG A 167 -0.78 3.20 25.33
N CYS A 168 -0.05 4.09 24.65
CA CYS A 168 0.97 3.73 23.67
C CYS A 168 2.27 4.45 24.01
N ALA A 169 3.40 3.87 23.60
CA ALA A 169 4.63 4.66 23.51
C ALA A 169 4.42 5.78 22.47
N THR A 170 4.93 6.98 22.74
CA THR A 170 4.91 8.09 21.79
C THR A 170 6.30 8.21 21.17
N MET A 171 6.37 8.27 19.84
CA MET A 171 7.58 8.43 19.07
C MET A 171 7.54 9.77 18.35
N ARG A 172 8.57 10.58 18.53
CA ARG A 172 8.71 11.88 17.88
C ARG A 172 9.99 11.92 17.06
N PHE A 173 9.87 12.34 15.80
CA PHE A 173 11.01 12.58 14.93
C PHE A 173 11.45 14.04 15.06
N LEU A 174 12.75 14.28 15.13
CA LEU A 174 13.36 15.60 15.23
C LEU A 174 14.07 15.97 13.93
N ASP A 175 14.12 17.26 13.62
CA ASP A 175 14.74 17.77 12.40
C ASP A 175 16.23 17.48 12.28
N ASP A 176 16.91 17.19 13.39
CA ASP A 176 18.34 16.84 13.45
C ASP A 176 18.62 15.36 13.15
N GLY A 177 17.62 14.63 12.64
CA GLY A 177 17.74 13.22 12.32
C GLY A 177 17.68 12.29 13.53
N HIS A 178 17.23 12.76 14.71
CA HIS A 178 17.04 11.92 15.88
C HIS A 178 15.55 11.62 16.14
N ALA A 179 15.27 10.46 16.72
CA ALA A 179 13.94 10.04 17.10
C ALA A 179 13.92 9.74 18.60
N GLU A 180 12.96 10.33 19.28
CA GLU A 180 12.72 10.16 20.71
C GLU A 180 11.53 9.25 20.89
N THR A 181 11.63 8.29 21.81
CA THR A 181 10.47 7.48 22.23
C THR A 181 10.20 7.80 23.70
N SER A 182 9.08 8.44 23.98
CA SER A 182 8.56 8.69 25.32
C SER A 182 7.42 7.70 25.61
N GLY A 183 7.18 7.46 26.89
CA GLY A 183 6.32 6.37 27.34
C GLY A 183 7.06 5.70 28.48
N GLU A 184 6.51 5.86 29.68
CA GLU A 184 7.02 5.30 30.92
C GLU A 184 7.29 3.80 30.67
N GLN A 185 8.56 3.43 30.53
CA GLN A 185 8.93 2.02 30.66
C GLN A 185 8.42 1.67 32.04
N VAL A 186 7.40 0.81 32.10
CA VAL A 186 6.88 0.30 33.37
C VAL A 186 8.10 -0.24 34.08
N SER A 187 8.54 0.48 35.11
CA SER A 187 9.78 0.15 35.78
C SER A 187 9.66 -1.31 36.22
N GLU A 188 10.58 -2.14 35.77
CA GLU A 188 10.60 -3.60 35.99
C GLU A 188 10.43 -3.99 37.47
N ALA A 189 10.67 -3.02 38.38
CA ALA A 189 10.42 -3.06 39.81
C ALA A 189 8.96 -3.35 40.25
N ALA A 190 7.98 -3.39 39.35
CA ALA A 190 6.58 -3.63 39.69
C ALA A 190 5.97 -4.91 39.09
N VAL A 191 6.77 -5.83 38.56
CA VAL A 191 6.26 -7.19 38.31
C VAL A 191 6.11 -7.86 39.68
N PRO A 192 4.88 -8.15 40.16
CA PRO A 192 4.72 -8.93 41.37
C PRO A 192 5.30 -10.30 41.10
N THR A 193 6.50 -10.56 41.63
CA THR A 193 6.97 -11.93 41.81
C THR A 193 5.94 -12.57 42.73
N ASN A 194 5.04 -13.38 42.16
CA ASN A 194 4.21 -14.29 42.93
C ASN A 194 5.15 -15.32 43.57
N ASP A 195 5.85 -14.88 44.63
CA ASP A 195 6.81 -15.64 45.42
C ASP A 195 6.11 -16.15 46.69
N GLU A 196 4.93 -16.74 46.51
CA GLU A 196 4.24 -17.48 47.55
C GLU A 196 4.01 -18.92 47.08
N GLY A 197 5.03 -19.77 47.28
CA GLY A 197 4.80 -21.19 47.51
C GLY A 197 5.51 -22.19 46.60
N ALA A 198 6.85 -22.27 46.67
CA ALA A 198 7.55 -23.51 46.33
C ALA A 198 8.89 -23.58 47.08
N ASN A 199 8.81 -23.83 48.38
CA ASN A 199 9.97 -24.28 49.15
C ASN A 199 10.17 -25.80 48.94
N GLU A 200 11.44 -26.20 48.91
CA GLU A 200 11.96 -27.58 49.04
C GLU A 200 11.97 -28.51 47.80
N ARG A 201 13.08 -28.48 47.04
CA ARG A 201 14.12 -29.54 47.11
C ARG A 201 15.34 -29.20 46.26
N ALA A 202 16.49 -29.19 46.93
CA ALA A 202 17.82 -29.18 46.34
C ALA A 202 18.13 -30.53 45.66
N ASP A 203 18.88 -30.51 44.55
CA ASP A 203 20.29 -30.87 44.53
C ASP A 203 20.80 -31.20 43.11
N THR A 204 22.00 -30.67 42.82
CA THR A 204 22.99 -31.14 41.82
C THR A 204 22.60 -31.18 40.34
N ALA A 205 23.02 -30.15 39.60
CA ALA A 205 23.33 -30.26 38.18
C ALA A 205 24.55 -29.38 37.83
N VAL A 206 25.47 -30.03 37.11
CA VAL A 206 26.79 -29.57 36.68
C VAL A 206 26.68 -28.39 35.73
N ASP A 207 27.52 -27.39 35.97
CA ASP A 207 27.76 -26.20 35.14
C ASP A 207 28.37 -26.59 33.79
N ASN A 208 27.50 -26.94 32.84
CA ASN A 208 27.86 -27.05 31.43
C ASN A 208 27.64 -25.68 30.80
N GLY A 209 28.75 -25.00 30.48
CA GLY A 209 28.78 -23.66 29.89
C GLY A 209 27.68 -23.45 28.85
N ALA A 210 26.64 -22.73 29.27
CA ALA A 210 25.53 -22.38 28.39
C ALA A 210 26.07 -21.45 27.29
N PRO A 211 25.78 -21.75 26.01
CA PRO A 211 26.17 -20.85 24.93
C PRO A 211 25.54 -19.49 25.21
N THR A 212 26.39 -18.45 25.17
CA THR A 212 26.01 -17.04 25.26
C THR A 212 24.75 -16.79 24.43
N THR A 213 23.60 -16.80 25.09
CA THR A 213 22.32 -16.65 24.41
C THR A 213 22.26 -15.23 23.89
N LEU A 214 21.74 -15.07 22.67
CA LEU A 214 21.56 -13.81 21.93
C LEU A 214 20.90 -12.68 22.77
N ALA A 215 20.27 -13.04 23.88
CA ALA A 215 19.77 -12.15 24.93
C ALA A 215 20.84 -11.23 25.57
N GLN A 216 22.13 -11.61 25.58
CA GLN A 216 23.20 -10.82 26.21
C GLN A 216 23.80 -9.70 25.34
N LEU A 217 23.41 -9.61 24.06
CA LEU A 217 23.81 -8.49 23.18
C LEU A 217 22.91 -7.25 23.31
N HIS A 218 21.88 -7.32 24.16
CA HIS A 218 21.08 -6.15 24.48
C HIS A 218 21.69 -5.43 25.69
N PRO A 219 21.93 -4.11 25.62
CA PRO A 219 22.39 -3.36 26.78
C PRO A 219 21.38 -3.55 27.93
N PRO A 220 21.87 -3.69 29.18
CA PRO A 220 21.00 -3.92 30.33
C PRO A 220 19.93 -2.83 30.44
N PRO A 221 18.71 -3.17 30.85
CA PRO A 221 17.59 -2.24 30.94
C PRO A 221 17.84 -1.24 32.08
N GLY A 222 18.44 -0.10 31.71
CA GLY A 222 18.79 0.97 32.63
C GLY A 222 18.79 2.32 31.93
N ALA A 223 17.59 2.87 31.70
CA ALA A 223 17.29 4.30 31.59
C ALA A 223 18.13 5.20 30.64
N VAL A 224 18.78 4.66 29.61
CA VAL A 224 19.24 5.50 28.51
C VAL A 224 18.05 5.63 27.56
N SER A 225 17.44 6.82 27.53
CA SER A 225 16.66 7.25 26.37
C SER A 225 17.54 6.98 25.16
N THR A 226 17.27 5.86 24.46
CA THR A 226 18.07 5.47 23.31
C THR A 226 17.65 6.40 22.21
N ARG A 227 18.36 7.52 22.15
CA ARG A 227 18.21 8.53 21.12
C ARG A 227 18.52 7.83 19.80
N ARG A 228 17.48 7.42 19.09
CA ARG A 228 17.63 6.74 17.80
C ARG A 228 17.95 7.78 16.75
N LYS A 229 18.68 7.39 15.71
CA LYS A 229 18.79 8.16 14.47
C LYS A 229 17.72 7.70 13.50
N TRP A 230 17.27 8.59 12.64
CA TRP A 230 16.35 8.27 11.56
C TRP A 230 16.80 8.92 10.26
N ARG A 231 16.40 8.30 9.15
CA ARG A 231 16.56 8.84 7.79
C ARG A 231 15.43 8.35 6.90
N PHE A 232 15.18 9.08 5.82
CA PHE A 232 14.42 8.50 4.72
C PHE A 232 15.27 7.45 3.98
N SER A 233 14.62 6.38 3.56
CA SER A 233 15.18 5.36 2.69
C SER A 233 14.49 5.42 1.33
N GLU A 234 15.18 5.02 0.28
CA GLU A 234 14.57 4.84 -1.05
C GLU A 234 13.84 3.50 -1.16
N THR A 235 14.18 2.57 -0.25
CA THR A 235 13.67 1.18 -0.26
C THR A 235 13.25 0.71 1.13
N GLY A 236 12.34 -0.25 1.16
CA GLY A 236 11.91 -0.95 2.38
C GLY A 236 11.09 -2.19 2.05
N GLY A 237 11.43 -3.34 2.63
CA GLY A 237 10.76 -4.62 2.39
C GLY A 237 10.82 -5.10 0.95
N GLY A 238 11.92 -4.81 0.23
CA GLY A 238 12.05 -5.11 -1.20
C GLY A 238 11.16 -4.26 -2.10
N ARG A 239 10.56 -3.18 -1.57
CA ARG A 239 9.80 -2.19 -2.31
C ARG A 239 10.66 -0.94 -2.51
N GLY A 240 10.51 -0.29 -3.65
CA GLY A 240 11.04 1.05 -3.92
C GLY A 240 9.92 2.07 -4.05
N GLY A 241 10.23 3.35 -3.88
CA GLY A 241 9.24 4.42 -3.83
C GLY A 241 9.86 5.80 -3.70
N PRO A 242 9.05 6.87 -3.76
CA PRO A 242 9.53 8.23 -3.65
C PRO A 242 10.12 8.51 -2.26
N LEU A 243 11.01 9.50 -2.18
CA LEU A 243 11.54 9.98 -0.91
C LEU A 243 10.38 10.36 0.03
N GLY A 244 10.44 9.86 1.26
CA GLY A 244 9.36 10.03 2.24
C GLY A 244 8.41 8.86 2.35
N ALA A 245 8.49 7.85 1.48
CA ALA A 245 7.69 6.63 1.58
C ALA A 245 8.24 5.62 2.59
N PHE A 246 9.53 5.70 2.91
CA PHE A 246 10.20 4.77 3.82
C PHE A 246 11.05 5.51 4.86
N VAL A 247 10.90 5.13 6.13
CA VAL A 247 11.64 5.71 7.25
C VAL A 247 12.43 4.60 7.94
N ARG A 248 13.76 4.74 7.99
CA ARG A 248 14.64 3.79 8.67
C ARG A 248 15.13 4.37 9.99
N LEU A 249 15.07 3.55 11.04
CA LEU A 249 15.58 3.89 12.37
C LEU A 249 16.91 3.17 12.62
N SER A 250 17.77 3.75 13.44
CA SER A 250 18.99 3.14 13.96
C SER A 250 19.23 3.53 15.42
N ASP A 251 19.82 2.67 16.23
CA ASP A 251 20.33 3.02 17.56
C ASP A 251 21.81 3.43 17.54
N GLY A 252 22.39 3.59 16.35
CA GLY A 252 23.81 3.88 16.14
C GLY A 252 24.69 2.64 16.01
N VAL A 253 24.19 1.47 16.41
CA VAL A 253 24.88 0.17 16.27
C VAL A 253 24.19 -0.68 15.22
N ARG A 254 22.85 -0.69 15.22
CA ARG A 254 22.00 -1.49 14.34
C ARG A 254 20.94 -0.61 13.70
N GLU A 255 20.52 -1.00 12.51
CA GLU A 255 19.35 -0.42 11.86
C GLU A 255 18.15 -1.36 12.08
N PHE A 256 16.97 -0.81 12.30
CA PHE A 256 15.73 -1.57 12.46
C PHE A 256 15.05 -1.79 11.11
N PRO A 257 14.16 -2.80 10.98
CA PRO A 257 13.32 -2.93 9.80
C PRO A 257 12.61 -1.62 9.47
N THR A 258 12.60 -1.31 8.19
CA THR A 258 12.19 -0.03 7.63
C THR A 258 10.70 0.14 7.81
N PHE A 259 10.28 1.30 8.31
CA PHE A 259 8.88 1.68 8.33
C PHE A 259 8.43 2.11 6.93
N VAL A 260 7.33 1.55 6.47
CA VAL A 260 6.59 2.00 5.29
C VAL A 260 5.54 3.02 5.73
N VAL A 261 5.49 4.16 5.06
CA VAL A 261 4.46 5.17 5.26
C VAL A 261 3.19 4.72 4.56
N SER A 262 2.08 4.79 5.28
CA SER A 262 0.73 4.52 4.81
C SER A 262 -0.24 5.55 5.37
N PHE A 263 -1.47 5.58 4.86
CA PHE A 263 -2.50 6.51 5.33
C PHE A 263 -3.75 5.75 5.74
N HIS A 264 -4.27 6.09 6.92
CA HIS A 264 -5.50 5.52 7.43
C HIS A 264 -6.68 5.98 6.55
N ARG A 265 -7.52 5.03 6.17
CA ARG A 265 -8.55 5.26 5.15
C ARG A 265 -9.56 6.34 5.53
N ASP A 266 -10.05 6.30 6.77
CA ASP A 266 -11.16 7.15 7.17
C ASP A 266 -10.68 8.52 7.66
N THR A 267 -9.63 8.56 8.47
CA THR A 267 -9.07 9.78 9.06
C THR A 267 -8.08 10.52 8.17
N TRP A 268 -7.53 9.84 7.15
CA TRP A 268 -6.41 10.31 6.31
C TRP A 268 -5.15 10.63 7.12
N SER A 269 -5.06 10.06 8.31
CA SER A 269 -3.92 10.23 9.17
C SER A 269 -2.78 9.32 8.74
N PRO A 270 -1.54 9.83 8.63
CA PRO A 270 -0.40 8.98 8.29
C PRO A 270 -0.11 8.02 9.44
N TYR A 271 0.31 6.81 9.09
CA TYR A 271 0.91 5.86 10.01
C TYR A 271 2.14 5.22 9.36
N LEU A 272 3.00 4.71 10.21
CA LEU A 272 4.23 4.03 9.87
C LEU A 272 4.04 2.57 10.25
N GLU A 273 4.34 1.63 9.37
CA GLU A 273 4.36 0.22 9.73
C GLU A 273 5.64 -0.49 9.26
N SER A 274 6.15 -1.37 10.12
CA SER A 274 7.18 -2.35 9.79
C SER A 274 6.62 -3.75 10.09
N CYS A 275 7.44 -4.77 9.87
CA CYS A 275 7.07 -6.14 10.18
C CYS A 275 6.84 -6.41 11.67
N TRP A 276 7.31 -5.53 12.57
CA TRP A 276 7.22 -5.74 14.01
C TRP A 276 6.50 -4.62 14.76
N ALA A 277 6.27 -3.46 14.13
CA ALA A 277 5.67 -2.33 14.83
C ALA A 277 4.79 -1.51 13.91
N VAL A 278 3.82 -0.83 14.50
CA VAL A 278 3.00 0.19 13.86
C VAL A 278 3.04 1.46 14.73
N ALA A 279 3.12 2.61 14.09
CA ALA A 279 3.13 3.91 14.75
C ALA A 279 2.18 4.86 14.01
N ALA A 280 1.10 5.26 14.66
CA ALA A 280 0.02 6.06 14.07
C ALA A 280 0.08 7.51 14.54
N SER A 281 -0.27 8.47 13.70
CA SER A 281 -0.35 9.90 14.10
C SER A 281 -1.54 10.25 15.01
N TRP A 282 -2.28 9.24 15.47
CA TRP A 282 -3.39 9.32 16.42
C TRP A 282 -3.24 8.23 17.48
N GLN A 283 -3.94 8.37 18.60
CA GLN A 283 -3.95 7.34 19.64
C GLN A 283 -4.56 6.05 19.10
N LEU A 284 -3.77 4.97 19.10
CA LEU A 284 -4.24 3.64 18.71
C LEU A 284 -5.29 3.17 19.71
N LYS A 285 -6.39 2.63 19.18
CA LYS A 285 -7.45 2.00 19.98
C LYS A 285 -7.04 0.59 20.42
N PRO A 286 -7.67 0.03 21.45
CA PRO A 286 -7.55 -1.39 21.78
C PRO A 286 -7.81 -2.31 20.58
N GLU A 287 -7.22 -3.50 20.61
CA GLU A 287 -7.35 -4.49 19.55
C GLU A 287 -8.82 -4.83 19.30
N GLY A 288 -9.24 -4.90 18.02
CA GLY A 288 -10.61 -5.17 17.62
C GLY A 288 -11.58 -3.97 17.63
N GLU A 289 -11.22 -2.82 18.21
CA GLU A 289 -12.03 -1.59 18.08
C GLU A 289 -11.83 -0.85 16.76
N ASP A 290 -10.66 -1.04 16.14
CA ASP A 290 -10.31 -0.49 14.83
C ASP A 290 -9.71 -1.60 13.96
N SER A 291 -10.58 -2.33 13.27
CA SER A 291 -10.18 -3.52 12.52
C SER A 291 -9.12 -3.23 11.47
N CYS A 292 -9.09 -2.03 10.88
CA CYS A 292 -8.09 -1.70 9.88
C CYS A 292 -6.67 -1.52 10.45
N MET A 293 -6.56 -1.39 11.77
CA MET A 293 -5.30 -1.32 12.51
C MET A 293 -4.97 -2.62 13.24
N ASP A 294 -5.74 -3.70 13.06
CA ASP A 294 -5.40 -5.03 13.54
C ASP A 294 -4.26 -5.63 12.69
N ASP A 295 -3.41 -6.44 13.31
CA ASP A 295 -2.19 -6.97 12.66
C ASP A 295 -2.46 -7.75 11.37
N ALA A 296 -3.61 -8.43 11.28
CA ALA A 296 -4.00 -9.19 10.09
C ALA A 296 -4.35 -8.30 8.88
N ASN A 297 -4.72 -7.04 9.11
CA ASN A 297 -5.15 -6.10 8.08
C ASN A 297 -4.04 -5.12 7.67
N LEU A 298 -2.91 -5.13 8.38
CA LEU A 298 -1.75 -4.31 8.07
C LEU A 298 -0.95 -4.91 6.90
N ALA A 299 -0.47 -4.06 5.99
CA ALA A 299 0.09 -4.51 4.71
C ALA A 299 1.51 -5.09 4.82
N ILE A 300 2.22 -4.78 5.91
CA ILE A 300 3.61 -5.17 6.11
C ILE A 300 3.72 -6.30 7.14
N SER A 301 3.93 -7.53 6.65
CA SER A 301 4.19 -8.72 7.46
C SER A 301 5.68 -9.00 7.63
N VAL A 302 6.03 -9.98 8.49
CA VAL A 302 7.40 -10.49 8.61
C VAL A 302 7.89 -11.09 7.30
N ASP A 303 7.03 -11.80 6.56
CA ASP A 303 7.41 -12.33 5.26
C ASP A 303 7.69 -11.23 4.23
N ALA A 304 6.91 -10.14 4.25
CA ALA A 304 7.11 -9.00 3.37
C ALA A 304 8.45 -8.27 3.64
N GLN A 305 8.98 -8.30 4.87
CA GLN A 305 10.29 -7.75 5.23
C GLN A 305 11.27 -8.81 5.72
N LYS A 306 11.16 -10.04 5.22
CA LYS A 306 11.92 -11.19 5.73
C LYS A 306 13.43 -10.95 5.74
N ALA A 307 13.94 -10.32 4.69
CA ALA A 307 15.36 -9.98 4.59
C ALA A 307 15.82 -8.99 5.66
N GLU A 308 15.02 -7.96 5.93
CA GLU A 308 15.34 -6.95 6.93
C GLU A 308 15.25 -7.52 8.34
N ALA A 309 14.23 -8.36 8.59
CA ALA A 309 14.11 -9.11 9.85
C ALA A 309 15.30 -10.04 10.08
N LEU A 310 15.74 -10.79 9.05
CA LEU A 310 16.92 -11.64 9.12
C LEU A 310 18.21 -10.83 9.34
N ALA A 311 18.38 -9.73 8.62
CA ALA A 311 19.54 -8.84 8.77
C ALA A 311 19.62 -8.30 10.21
N TYR A 312 18.51 -7.80 10.75
CA TYR A 312 18.45 -7.33 12.13
C TYR A 312 18.80 -8.45 13.14
N ASN A 313 18.19 -9.63 13.00
CA ASN A 313 18.39 -10.74 13.92
C ASN A 313 19.82 -11.31 13.88
N CYS A 314 20.48 -11.23 12.74
CA CYS A 314 21.86 -11.66 12.57
C CYS A 314 22.88 -10.54 12.86
N GLY A 315 22.44 -9.33 13.22
CA GLY A 315 23.32 -8.20 13.51
C GLY A 315 24.04 -7.65 12.28
N LEU A 316 23.41 -7.75 11.10
CA LEU A 316 23.98 -7.39 9.82
C LEU A 316 23.51 -6.01 9.36
N PRO A 317 24.24 -5.38 8.42
CA PRO A 317 23.77 -4.16 7.78
C PRO A 317 22.42 -4.36 7.11
N MET A 318 21.54 -3.36 7.20
CA MET A 318 20.23 -3.42 6.55
C MET A 318 20.41 -3.28 5.04
N PRO A 319 19.77 -4.14 4.22
CA PRO A 319 19.87 -4.02 2.77
C PRO A 319 19.30 -2.66 2.29
N GLU A 320 20.03 -1.97 1.43
CA GLU A 320 19.55 -0.83 0.62
C GLU A 320 18.87 -1.27 -0.69
N VAL A 321 18.73 -2.57 -0.83
CA VAL A 321 18.54 -3.25 -2.09
C VAL A 321 17.16 -2.98 -2.69
N ARG A 322 17.13 -2.65 -3.99
CA ARG A 322 15.90 -2.31 -4.72
C ARG A 322 15.14 -3.53 -5.24
N SER A 323 15.80 -4.67 -5.46
CA SER A 323 15.16 -5.86 -6.04
C SER A 323 15.13 -7.07 -5.10
N PRO A 324 14.08 -7.91 -5.15
CA PRO A 324 14.01 -9.17 -4.41
C PRO A 324 15.15 -10.14 -4.73
N LEU A 325 15.71 -10.10 -5.94
CA LEU A 325 16.79 -11.01 -6.35
C LEU A 325 18.12 -10.61 -5.70
N GLU A 326 18.48 -9.33 -5.77
CA GLU A 326 19.65 -8.80 -5.07
C GLU A 326 19.51 -9.03 -3.56
N MET A 327 18.28 -8.97 -3.02
CA MET A 327 18.01 -9.24 -1.61
C MET A 327 18.23 -10.71 -1.24
N LYS A 328 17.80 -11.65 -2.10
CA LYS A 328 18.11 -13.07 -1.93
C LYS A 328 19.62 -13.33 -1.97
N ASN A 329 20.32 -12.71 -2.91
CA ASN A 329 21.76 -12.83 -3.04
C ASN A 329 22.48 -12.26 -1.80
N ALA A 330 22.03 -11.10 -1.31
CA ALA A 330 22.57 -10.50 -0.09
C ALA A 330 22.35 -11.41 1.14
N ILE A 331 21.17 -12.03 1.29
CA ILE A 331 20.91 -13.00 2.37
C ILE A 331 21.80 -14.23 2.21
N ALA A 332 21.96 -14.76 1.00
CA ALA A 332 22.79 -15.94 0.76
C ALA A 332 24.25 -15.66 1.13
N GLU A 333 24.81 -14.54 0.67
CA GLU A 333 26.18 -14.08 1.01
C GLU A 333 26.36 -13.90 2.53
N ILE A 334 25.32 -13.37 3.18
CA ILE A 334 25.26 -13.20 4.62
C ILE A 334 25.31 -14.54 5.37
N LEU A 335 24.51 -15.52 4.94
CA LEU A 335 24.42 -16.83 5.58
C LEU A 335 25.71 -17.61 5.38
N GLU A 336 26.26 -17.57 4.16
CA GLU A 336 27.55 -18.17 3.83
C GLU A 336 28.68 -17.60 4.69
N LYS A 337 28.71 -16.27 4.88
CA LYS A 337 29.70 -15.62 5.75
C LYS A 337 29.56 -16.04 7.21
N ARG A 338 28.33 -16.20 7.70
CA ARG A 338 28.07 -16.67 9.07
C ARG A 338 28.55 -18.12 9.25
N ASP A 339 28.26 -18.99 8.29
CA ASP A 339 28.70 -20.38 8.34
C ASP A 339 30.23 -20.46 8.34
N GLU A 340 30.89 -19.64 7.52
CA GLU A 340 32.36 -19.50 7.50
C GLU A 340 32.91 -18.99 8.85
N ASP A 341 32.30 -17.96 9.45
CA ASP A 341 32.72 -17.45 10.76
C ASP A 341 32.51 -18.49 11.89
N GLN A 342 31.44 -19.30 11.81
CA GLN A 342 31.22 -20.41 12.74
C GLN A 342 32.27 -21.52 12.56
N ARG A 343 32.61 -21.91 11.33
CA ARG A 343 33.70 -22.87 11.07
C ARG A 343 35.04 -22.37 11.60
N ARG A 344 35.36 -21.09 11.38
CA ARG A 344 36.58 -20.48 11.93
C ARG A 344 36.63 -20.51 13.45
N LEU A 345 35.50 -20.28 14.11
CA LEU A 345 35.41 -20.35 15.57
C LEU A 345 35.63 -21.80 16.06
N LEU A 346 34.99 -22.78 15.44
CA LEU A 346 35.17 -24.20 15.76
C LEU A 346 36.63 -24.65 15.59
N HIS A 347 37.24 -24.29 14.46
CA HIS A 347 38.65 -24.57 14.19
C HIS A 347 39.57 -23.87 15.22
N ALA A 348 39.28 -22.62 15.60
CA ALA A 348 40.03 -21.91 16.63
C ALA A 348 39.90 -22.53 18.02
N MET A 349 38.77 -23.19 18.30
CA MET A 349 38.55 -23.97 19.52
C MET A 349 39.20 -25.36 19.48
N GLY A 350 39.86 -25.72 18.37
CA GLY A 350 40.51 -27.04 18.21
C GLY A 350 39.51 -28.18 18.04
N ILE A 351 38.25 -27.88 17.75
CA ILE A 351 37.26 -28.87 17.33
C ILE A 351 37.54 -29.11 15.85
N GLN A 352 38.27 -30.18 15.55
CA GLN A 352 38.45 -30.63 14.17
C GLN A 352 37.11 -31.24 13.72
N ASP A 353 36.61 -30.82 12.57
CA ASP A 353 35.49 -31.48 11.92
C ASP A 353 35.96 -32.88 11.53
N GLU A 354 35.55 -33.92 12.28
CA GLU A 354 35.87 -35.33 11.99
C GLU A 354 35.11 -35.86 10.74
N GLU A 355 34.70 -35.01 9.81
CA GLU A 355 33.92 -35.38 8.61
C GLU A 355 34.78 -36.01 7.49
N ASP A 356 36.11 -36.04 7.63
CA ASP A 356 37.02 -36.57 6.58
C ASP A 356 37.24 -38.10 6.62
N ASP A 357 36.64 -38.86 7.55
CA ASP A 357 36.92 -40.30 7.69
C ASP A 357 35.82 -41.25 7.14
N GLU A 358 34.67 -40.75 6.64
CA GLU A 358 33.61 -41.63 6.13
C GLU A 358 33.79 -42.09 4.67
N ASP A 359 34.60 -41.41 3.85
CA ASP A 359 34.81 -41.78 2.43
C ASP A 359 35.89 -42.86 2.21
N ASN A 360 36.53 -43.34 3.28
CA ASN A 360 37.52 -44.43 3.19
C ASN A 360 36.99 -45.80 3.67
N ARG A 361 35.67 -45.97 3.83
CA ARG A 361 35.06 -47.32 3.88
C ARG A 361 35.00 -47.91 2.47
N GLU A 362 36.18 -48.40 2.10
CA GLU A 362 36.48 -49.40 1.09
C GLU A 362 35.26 -50.30 0.80
N THR A 363 34.75 -50.13 -0.42
CA THR A 363 33.86 -51.06 -1.11
C THR A 363 34.61 -52.37 -1.32
N THR A 364 34.70 -53.20 -0.28
CA THR A 364 35.06 -54.61 -0.46
C THR A 364 33.96 -55.28 -1.26
N ALA A 365 34.28 -55.49 -2.54
CA ALA A 365 33.54 -56.28 -3.49
C ALA A 365 33.10 -57.62 -2.90
N VAL A 366 31.78 -57.86 -2.89
CA VAL A 366 31.24 -59.21 -2.90
C VAL A 366 30.90 -59.51 -4.36
N GLU A 367 31.81 -60.22 -5.00
CA GLU A 367 31.59 -60.91 -6.26
C GLU A 367 30.56 -62.04 -6.09
N GLU A 368 29.89 -62.34 -7.22
CA GLU A 368 29.11 -63.55 -7.55
C GLU A 368 27.72 -63.73 -6.91
N HIS A 369 26.67 -63.63 -7.74
CA HIS A 369 26.24 -64.81 -8.50
C HIS A 369 25.21 -64.47 -9.58
N ASP A 370 25.50 -64.89 -10.81
CA ASP A 370 24.56 -64.94 -11.93
C ASP A 370 23.36 -65.85 -11.62
N VAL A 371 22.14 -65.34 -11.75
CA VAL A 371 20.97 -66.12 -12.16
C VAL A 371 20.09 -65.27 -13.08
N ALA A 372 20.06 -65.65 -14.35
CA ALA A 372 19.18 -65.13 -15.37
C ALA A 372 17.70 -65.39 -15.04
N THR A 373 16.83 -64.39 -15.14
CA THR A 373 15.47 -64.61 -15.61
C THR A 373 14.87 -63.36 -16.26
N THR A 374 14.40 -63.56 -17.47
CA THR A 374 13.64 -62.68 -18.37
C THR A 374 12.40 -62.04 -17.76
N SER A 375 12.14 -60.75 -18.04
CA SER A 375 10.88 -60.31 -18.67
C SER A 375 10.88 -58.81 -18.99
N ALA A 376 10.33 -58.49 -20.17
CA ALA A 376 10.14 -57.16 -20.71
C ALA A 376 9.21 -56.26 -19.85
N GLY A 377 9.52 -54.97 -19.80
CA GLY A 377 8.64 -53.94 -19.23
C GLY A 377 9.15 -52.55 -19.60
N ALA A 378 8.34 -51.80 -20.33
CA ALA A 378 8.72 -50.57 -21.02
C ALA A 378 9.04 -49.39 -20.09
N SER A 379 10.16 -48.75 -20.42
CA SER A 379 10.49 -47.32 -20.37
C SER A 379 9.34 -46.33 -20.10
N ALA A 380 9.44 -45.58 -19.00
CA ALA A 380 9.10 -44.15 -18.94
C ALA A 380 9.79 -43.48 -17.74
N THR A 381 10.88 -42.76 -18.00
CA THR A 381 11.53 -41.84 -17.07
C THR A 381 10.70 -40.54 -16.95
N PRO A 382 10.38 -40.04 -15.75
CA PRO A 382 9.71 -38.76 -15.61
C PRO A 382 10.74 -37.63 -15.73
N THR A 383 10.82 -37.00 -16.90
CA THR A 383 11.49 -35.71 -17.04
C THR A 383 10.61 -34.63 -16.41
N ASN A 384 11.11 -33.97 -15.37
CA ASN A 384 10.49 -32.81 -14.74
C ASN A 384 10.21 -31.71 -15.76
N SER A 385 8.94 -31.58 -16.18
CA SER A 385 8.46 -30.59 -17.16
C SER A 385 7.93 -29.33 -16.45
N THR A 386 8.78 -28.66 -15.67
CA THR A 386 8.38 -27.40 -15.01
C THR A 386 8.30 -26.24 -16.01
N THR A 387 9.00 -26.34 -17.15
CA THR A 387 9.05 -25.28 -18.18
C THR A 387 7.79 -25.19 -19.04
N THR A 388 7.10 -26.32 -19.28
CA THR A 388 5.87 -26.35 -20.10
C THR A 388 4.67 -25.66 -19.42
N ASN A 389 4.69 -25.50 -18.10
CA ASN A 389 3.61 -24.84 -17.37
C ASN A 389 3.72 -23.30 -17.45
N PHE A 390 4.93 -22.75 -17.58
CA PHE A 390 5.14 -21.31 -17.64
C PHE A 390 4.76 -20.71 -19.01
N ASP A 391 5.09 -21.41 -20.10
CA ASP A 391 4.72 -20.98 -21.46
C ASP A 391 3.19 -21.02 -21.67
N ALA A 392 2.51 -21.99 -21.06
CA ALA A 392 1.04 -22.07 -21.08
C ALA A 392 0.38 -20.87 -20.36
N ILE A 393 0.95 -20.42 -19.24
CA ILE A 393 0.48 -19.24 -18.50
C ILE A 393 0.74 -17.95 -19.30
N ILE A 394 1.90 -17.82 -19.95
CA ILE A 394 2.21 -16.67 -20.82
C ILE A 394 1.22 -16.60 -21.99
N GLN A 395 0.93 -17.74 -22.61
CA GLN A 395 -0.01 -17.79 -23.73
C GLN A 395 -1.44 -17.45 -23.31
N ALA A 396 -1.91 -17.98 -22.16
CA ALA A 396 -3.23 -17.66 -21.62
C ALA A 396 -3.40 -16.14 -21.31
N ASN A 397 -2.35 -15.50 -20.78
CA ASN A 397 -2.36 -14.06 -20.54
C ASN A 397 -2.36 -13.24 -21.83
N ARG A 398 -1.62 -13.67 -22.86
CA ARG A 398 -1.63 -13.02 -24.18
C ARG A 398 -3.01 -13.10 -24.83
N ASP A 399 -3.66 -14.26 -24.73
CA ASP A 399 -5.01 -14.47 -25.27
C ASP A 399 -6.05 -13.62 -24.52
N PHE A 400 -5.94 -13.53 -23.19
CA PHE A 400 -6.78 -12.64 -22.37
C PHE A 400 -6.64 -11.18 -22.77
N LEU A 401 -5.41 -10.66 -22.92
CA LEU A 401 -5.16 -9.27 -23.31
C LEU A 401 -5.69 -8.95 -24.71
N SER A 402 -5.50 -9.86 -25.67
CA SER A 402 -6.05 -9.68 -27.02
C SER A 402 -7.59 -9.65 -27.05
N SER A 403 -8.22 -10.51 -26.22
CA SER A 403 -9.68 -10.53 -26.03
C SER A 403 -10.18 -9.26 -25.33
N PHE A 404 -9.42 -8.73 -24.37
CA PHE A 404 -9.72 -7.47 -23.72
C PHE A 404 -9.67 -6.30 -24.70
N ASP A 405 -8.60 -6.17 -25.49
CA ASP A 405 -8.44 -5.11 -26.49
C ASP A 405 -9.56 -5.15 -27.55
N SER A 406 -9.95 -6.35 -27.99
CA SER A 406 -11.06 -6.50 -28.94
C SER A 406 -12.39 -6.03 -28.34
N ARG A 407 -12.67 -6.40 -27.09
CA ARG A 407 -13.88 -5.96 -26.35
C ARG A 407 -13.86 -4.45 -26.09
N TRP A 408 -12.72 -3.90 -25.69
CA TRP A 408 -12.54 -2.47 -25.49
C TRP A 408 -12.77 -1.66 -26.78
N ASN A 409 -12.18 -2.11 -27.89
CA ASN A 409 -12.39 -1.49 -29.20
C ASN A 409 -13.83 -1.62 -29.71
N ALA A 410 -14.55 -2.69 -29.32
CA ALA A 410 -15.98 -2.80 -29.60
C ALA A 410 -16.81 -1.79 -28.79
N VAL A 411 -16.48 -1.57 -27.51
CA VAL A 411 -17.11 -0.54 -26.65
C VAL A 411 -16.82 0.86 -27.20
N LYS A 412 -15.56 1.17 -27.53
CA LYS A 412 -15.16 2.44 -28.15
C LYS A 412 -15.94 2.73 -29.43
N ARG A 413 -16.06 1.75 -30.34
CA ARG A 413 -16.87 1.89 -31.58
C ARG A 413 -18.37 2.04 -31.35
N ARG A 414 -18.93 1.52 -30.24
CA ARG A 414 -20.33 1.76 -29.87
C ARG A 414 -20.50 3.18 -29.33
N PHE A 415 -19.57 3.63 -28.51
CA PHE A 415 -19.53 4.99 -27.95
C PHE A 415 -19.38 6.05 -29.06
N ASP A 416 -18.43 5.87 -29.99
CA ASP A 416 -18.24 6.77 -31.13
C ASP A 416 -19.49 6.86 -32.02
N ARG A 417 -20.19 5.72 -32.23
CA ARG A 417 -21.46 5.72 -32.98
C ARG A 417 -22.58 6.43 -32.24
N ALA A 418 -22.64 6.34 -30.91
CA ALA A 418 -23.62 7.07 -30.11
C ALA A 418 -23.37 8.58 -30.19
N ILE A 419 -22.11 9.02 -30.04
CA ILE A 419 -21.72 10.43 -30.18
C ILE A 419 -22.06 10.97 -31.58
N ASN A 420 -21.69 10.25 -32.64
CA ASN A 420 -21.97 10.71 -34.01
C ASN A 420 -23.47 10.80 -34.30
N ARG A 421 -24.29 9.90 -33.74
CA ARG A 421 -25.75 10.01 -33.83
C ARG A 421 -26.28 11.23 -33.07
N SER A 422 -25.78 11.50 -31.86
CA SER A 422 -26.17 12.69 -31.10
C SER A 422 -25.80 13.99 -31.83
N ILE A 423 -24.61 14.06 -32.44
CA ILE A 423 -24.19 15.21 -33.26
C ILE A 423 -25.11 15.38 -34.47
N ALA A 424 -25.46 14.30 -35.17
CA ALA A 424 -26.38 14.33 -36.30
C ALA A 424 -27.76 14.86 -35.90
N THR A 425 -28.31 14.37 -34.79
CA THR A 425 -29.62 14.79 -34.26
C THR A 425 -29.62 16.26 -33.84
N ILE A 426 -28.54 16.75 -33.23
CA ILE A 426 -28.38 18.15 -32.85
C ILE A 426 -28.28 19.03 -34.12
N ALA A 427 -27.49 18.63 -35.12
CA ALA A 427 -27.37 19.35 -36.38
C ALA A 427 -28.71 19.44 -37.13
N LEU A 428 -29.47 18.34 -37.18
CA LEU A 428 -30.82 18.29 -37.77
C LEU A 428 -31.81 19.18 -37.01
N GLY A 429 -31.75 19.18 -35.67
CA GLY A 429 -32.62 20.02 -34.84
C GLY A 429 -32.31 21.52 -34.93
N MET A 430 -31.06 21.90 -35.20
CA MET A 430 -30.65 23.30 -35.29
C MET A 430 -30.82 23.91 -36.68
N THR A 431 -30.69 23.10 -37.75
CA THR A 431 -30.66 23.62 -39.13
C THR A 431 -31.93 23.33 -39.91
N GLY A 432 -32.69 22.30 -39.54
CA GLY A 432 -33.86 21.84 -40.30
C GLY A 432 -33.52 21.30 -41.71
N ASP A 433 -32.24 21.23 -42.06
CA ASP A 433 -31.73 20.88 -43.38
C ASP A 433 -30.86 19.62 -43.30
N VAL A 434 -31.38 18.53 -43.90
CA VAL A 434 -30.78 17.20 -43.86
C VAL A 434 -29.44 17.16 -44.59
N ASP A 435 -29.31 17.93 -45.68
CA ASP A 435 -28.11 17.92 -46.53
C ASP A 435 -26.93 18.63 -45.82
N HIS A 436 -27.23 19.64 -45.00
CA HIS A 436 -26.22 20.34 -44.20
C HIS A 436 -25.70 19.49 -43.02
N ALA A 437 -26.59 18.70 -42.39
CA ALA A 437 -26.21 17.77 -41.33
C ALA A 437 -25.32 16.62 -41.86
N GLU A 438 -25.59 16.14 -43.07
CA GLU A 438 -24.79 15.09 -43.72
C GLU A 438 -23.39 15.58 -44.14
N ALA A 439 -23.28 16.84 -44.57
CA ALA A 439 -22.00 17.49 -44.87
C ALA A 439 -21.09 17.67 -43.63
N LEU A 440 -21.66 17.94 -42.45
CA LEU A 440 -20.91 18.05 -41.19
C LEU A 440 -20.35 16.69 -40.71
N LEU A 441 -21.11 15.60 -40.93
CA LEU A 441 -20.70 14.24 -40.56
C LEU A 441 -19.57 13.71 -41.46
N THR A 442 -19.67 13.97 -42.77
CA THR A 442 -18.64 13.57 -43.75
C THR A 442 -17.36 14.40 -43.62
N GLY A 443 -17.47 15.71 -43.32
CA GLY A 443 -16.31 16.56 -43.04
C GLY A 443 -15.53 16.21 -41.77
N SER A 444 -16.23 15.70 -40.74
CA SER A 444 -15.62 15.26 -39.47
C SER A 444 -14.83 13.94 -39.63
N GLN A 445 -15.32 13.00 -40.45
CA GLN A 445 -14.60 11.76 -40.75
C GLN A 445 -13.33 11.99 -41.59
N ALA A 446 -13.35 12.96 -42.50
CA ALA A 446 -12.18 13.32 -43.32
C ALA A 446 -11.04 13.99 -42.52
N ARG A 447 -11.34 14.66 -41.40
CA ARG A 447 -10.32 15.27 -40.53
C ARG A 447 -9.63 14.28 -39.59
N ARG A 448 -10.25 13.14 -39.29
CA ARG A 448 -9.66 12.12 -38.39
C ARG A 448 -8.74 11.10 -39.09
N SER A 449 -8.74 11.05 -40.41
CA SER A 449 -7.80 10.21 -41.19
C SER A 449 -6.46 10.90 -41.49
N GLY A 450 -6.31 12.21 -41.20
CA GLY A 450 -5.05 12.94 -41.26
C GLY A 450 -4.30 12.88 -39.92
N GLY A 451 -3.19 12.15 -39.87
CA GLY A 451 -2.57 11.68 -38.63
C GLY A 451 -1.76 12.66 -37.78
N GLY A 452 -1.61 12.28 -36.51
CA GLY A 452 -0.32 12.13 -35.82
C GLY A 452 0.42 13.35 -35.28
N ALA A 453 0.00 14.58 -35.57
CA ALA A 453 0.74 15.78 -35.13
C ALA A 453 0.14 16.51 -33.92
N ASP A 454 -1.15 16.32 -33.62
CA ASP A 454 -1.86 17.15 -32.62
C ASP A 454 -1.86 16.57 -31.19
N GLU A 455 -1.52 15.29 -31.00
CA GLU A 455 -1.49 14.66 -29.68
C GLU A 455 -0.29 15.11 -28.82
N ARG A 456 0.84 15.52 -29.44
CA ARG A 456 2.02 16.01 -28.67
C ARG A 456 1.85 17.41 -28.10
N ARG A 457 0.90 18.20 -28.62
CA ARG A 457 0.69 19.58 -28.18
C ARG A 457 -0.16 19.69 -26.91
N PHE A 458 -0.83 18.60 -26.52
CA PHE A 458 -1.73 18.57 -25.36
C PHE A 458 -1.03 18.15 -24.06
N GLU A 459 0.10 17.45 -24.13
CA GLU A 459 0.90 17.11 -22.93
C GLU A 459 1.79 18.29 -22.49
N GLU A 460 2.25 19.14 -23.41
CA GLU A 460 3.08 20.32 -23.07
C GLU A 460 2.30 21.43 -22.33
N ASP A 461 0.99 21.60 -22.59
CA ASP A 461 0.16 22.61 -21.93
C ASP A 461 -0.26 22.25 -20.48
N GLU A 462 -0.11 20.99 -20.05
CA GLU A 462 -0.34 20.57 -18.64
C GLU A 462 0.92 20.69 -17.76
N GLU A 463 2.13 20.77 -18.33
CA GLU A 463 3.35 21.06 -17.57
C GLU A 463 3.62 22.57 -17.39
N GLU A 464 2.98 23.44 -18.18
CA GLU A 464 3.17 24.91 -18.12
C GLU A 464 2.11 25.69 -17.29
N GLN A 465 1.18 25.02 -16.57
CA GLN A 465 0.13 25.64 -15.72
C GLN A 465 0.01 25.06 -14.30
#